data_AF-A0A427Y1V4-F1
#
_entry.id   AF-A0A427Y1V4-F1
#
_cell.length_a   1.000
_cell.length_b   1.000
_cell.length_c   1.000
_cell.angle_alpha   90.00
_cell.angle_beta   90.00
_cell.angle_gamma   90.00
#
_symmetry.space_group_name_H-M   'P 1'
#
loop_
_entity.id
_entity.type
_entity.pdbx_description
1 polymer ?
#
loop_
_entity_poly.entity_id
_entity_poly.type
_entity_poly.pdbx_seq_one_letter_code
_entity_poly.pdbx_strand_id
1 'polypeptide(L)'
;MSFAPFRRILTSHDASDVDGTNVVVFDDLVEIAPIANGNGLSPVYASLGLPIRTKHSTTSEEITATLQDAADIVTPGGTNGRVVVLPPNGSFAMHRTDSVDYNIIISGSGFHVTPSPSGDVQTPVKAGERR
;
A
#
# COMPACT_ATOMS: atom_id res chain seq x y z
N MET A 1 -17.12 0.62 12.28
CA MET A 1 -17.21 0.37 10.83
C MET A 1 -16.38 -0.87 10.54
N SER A 2 -16.85 -1.79 9.73
CA SER A 2 -16.07 -2.96 9.30
C SER A 2 -15.85 -2.83 7.79
N PHE A 3 -14.61 -3.03 7.37
CA PHE A 3 -14.19 -2.99 5.97
C PHE A 3 -14.04 -4.43 5.47
N ALA A 4 -14.30 -4.66 4.19
CA ALA A 4 -13.95 -5.95 3.59
C ALA A 4 -12.42 -6.12 3.62
N PRO A 5 -11.90 -7.31 3.95
CA PRO A 5 -10.48 -7.54 3.95
C PRO A 5 -9.91 -7.48 2.53
N PHE A 6 -8.63 -7.14 2.42
CA PHE A 6 -7.91 -7.08 1.15
C PHE A 6 -7.12 -8.38 0.93
N ARG A 7 -7.41 -9.12 -0.15
CA ARG A 7 -6.65 -10.33 -0.49
C ARG A 7 -5.27 -9.94 -1.00
N ARG A 8 -4.23 -10.52 -0.40
CA ARG A 8 -2.84 -10.33 -0.81
C ARG A 8 -2.23 -11.69 -1.13
N ILE A 9 -1.50 -11.71 -2.24
CA ILE A 9 -0.74 -12.87 -2.69
C ILE A 9 0.71 -12.43 -2.82
N LEU A 10 1.60 -13.07 -2.06
CA LEU A 10 3.04 -12.85 -2.13
C LEU A 10 3.72 -14.13 -2.62
N THR A 11 4.75 -13.96 -3.41
CA THR A 11 5.57 -15.07 -3.92
C THR A 11 6.97 -14.98 -3.35
N SER A 12 7.57 -16.13 -3.06
CA SER A 12 8.97 -16.26 -2.69
C SER A 12 9.53 -17.56 -3.27
N HIS A 13 10.84 -17.77 -3.22
CA HIS A 13 11.40 -19.09 -3.48
C HIS A 13 11.28 -19.97 -2.25
N ASP A 14 11.16 -21.27 -2.46
CA ASP A 14 11.29 -22.24 -1.37
C ASP A 14 12.71 -22.17 -0.78
N ALA A 15 12.85 -22.45 0.51
CA ALA A 15 14.17 -22.44 1.16
C ALA A 15 15.13 -23.49 0.58
N SER A 16 14.62 -24.57 -0.01
CA SER A 16 15.40 -25.59 -0.71
C SER A 16 15.65 -25.27 -2.18
N ASP A 17 15.10 -24.17 -2.71
CA ASP A 17 15.29 -23.80 -4.10
C ASP A 17 16.76 -23.42 -4.36
N VAL A 18 17.25 -23.79 -5.53
CA VAL A 18 18.63 -23.55 -5.97
C VAL A 18 18.73 -23.12 -7.42
N ASP A 19 17.68 -23.35 -8.21
CA ASP A 19 17.64 -23.10 -9.65
C ASP A 19 16.55 -22.10 -10.07
N GLY A 20 15.74 -21.62 -9.12
CA GLY A 20 14.72 -20.61 -9.36
C GLY A 20 13.36 -21.19 -9.72
N THR A 21 13.18 -22.52 -9.70
CA THR A 21 11.95 -23.17 -10.16
C THR A 21 10.95 -23.46 -9.05
N ASN A 22 11.42 -23.58 -7.80
CA ASN A 22 10.55 -23.92 -6.66
C ASN A 22 10.10 -22.66 -5.90
N VAL A 23 8.78 -22.42 -5.88
CA VAL A 23 8.18 -21.20 -5.32
C VAL A 23 7.18 -21.52 -4.21
N VAL A 24 7.14 -20.63 -3.21
CA VAL A 24 6.15 -20.61 -2.15
C VAL A 24 5.21 -19.42 -2.38
N VAL A 25 3.91 -19.66 -2.15
CA VAL A 25 2.86 -18.64 -2.24
C VAL A 25 2.27 -18.41 -0.86
N PHE A 26 2.26 -17.16 -0.42
CA PHE A 26 1.53 -16.69 0.74
C PHE A 26 0.25 -16.03 0.24
N ASP A 27 -0.89 -16.64 0.51
CA ASP A 27 -2.22 -16.12 0.14
C ASP A 27 -2.99 -15.82 1.43
N ASP A 28 -3.11 -14.53 1.75
CA ASP A 28 -3.74 -14.07 2.98
C ASP A 28 -4.78 -12.96 2.75
N LEU A 29 -5.58 -12.75 3.80
CA LEU A 29 -6.55 -11.67 3.89
C LEU A 29 -6.02 -10.63 4.88
N VAL A 30 -5.70 -9.45 4.37
CA VAL A 30 -5.27 -8.30 5.16
C VAL A 30 -6.51 -7.57 5.68
N GLU A 31 -6.73 -7.66 6.99
CA GLU A 31 -7.78 -6.87 7.67
C GLU A 31 -7.47 -5.38 7.57
N ILE A 32 -8.47 -4.58 7.20
CA ILE A 32 -8.31 -3.12 7.06
C ILE A 32 -8.60 -2.46 8.40
N ALA A 33 -7.59 -1.84 9.00
CA ALA A 33 -7.72 -1.20 10.30
C ALA A 33 -8.46 0.15 10.17
N PRO A 34 -9.44 0.44 11.05
CA PRO A 34 -10.07 1.75 11.09
C PRO A 34 -9.10 2.80 11.61
N ILE A 35 -9.12 3.98 10.98
CA ILE A 35 -8.37 5.16 11.38
C ILE A 35 -9.33 6.35 11.58
N ALA A 36 -8.79 7.53 11.90
CA ALA A 36 -9.59 8.74 12.13
C ALA A 36 -10.56 9.04 10.98
N ASN A 37 -11.67 9.72 11.30
CA ASN A 37 -12.71 10.13 10.36
C ASN A 37 -13.44 8.97 9.63
N GLY A 38 -13.34 7.75 10.13
CA GLY A 38 -14.02 6.59 9.54
C GLY A 38 -13.34 6.05 8.28
N ASN A 39 -12.12 6.50 7.98
CA ASN A 39 -11.28 5.93 6.93
C ASN A 39 -10.71 4.57 7.39
N GLY A 40 -10.27 3.75 6.43
CA GLY A 40 -9.58 2.49 6.68
C GLY A 40 -8.19 2.50 6.06
N LEU A 41 -7.21 1.89 6.72
CA LEU A 41 -5.84 1.77 6.21
C LEU A 41 -5.18 0.48 6.73
N SER A 42 -4.51 -0.25 5.85
CA SER A 42 -3.58 -1.32 6.25
C SER A 42 -2.36 -1.39 5.33
N PRO A 43 -1.15 -1.65 5.87
CA PRO A 43 0.03 -1.92 5.07
C PRO A 43 -0.09 -3.28 4.38
N VAL A 44 0.33 -3.35 3.11
CA VAL A 44 0.31 -4.59 2.32
C VAL A 44 1.71 -5.02 1.88
N TYR A 45 2.65 -4.08 1.82
CA TYR A 45 4.04 -4.31 1.40
C TYR A 45 4.98 -3.26 2.01
N ALA A 46 6.25 -3.63 2.22
CA ALA A 46 7.31 -2.69 2.56
C ALA A 46 8.69 -3.22 2.18
N SER A 47 9.61 -2.29 1.93
CA SER A 47 11.05 -2.50 1.77
C SER A 47 11.79 -1.28 2.31
N LEU A 48 12.83 -1.50 3.11
CA LEU A 48 13.63 -0.43 3.74
C LEU A 48 14.78 0.09 2.87
N GLY A 49 14.88 -0.35 1.60
CA GLY A 49 15.97 0.03 0.72
C GLY A 49 15.59 0.07 -0.76
N LEU A 50 16.28 0.93 -1.50
CA LEU A 50 16.22 1.06 -2.95
C LEU A 50 17.64 1.06 -3.55
N PRO A 51 17.97 0.17 -4.51
CA PRO A 51 17.11 -0.89 -5.03
C PRO A 51 16.78 -1.95 -3.96
N ILE A 52 15.63 -2.60 -4.12
CA ILE A 52 15.17 -3.65 -3.22
C ILE A 52 16.09 -4.86 -3.35
N ARG A 53 16.55 -5.40 -2.23
CA ARG A 53 17.26 -6.68 -2.15
C ARG A 53 16.43 -7.64 -1.35
N THR A 54 15.88 -8.66 -2.00
CA THR A 54 15.17 -9.74 -1.33
C THR A 54 16.13 -10.88 -1.03
N LYS A 55 15.91 -11.57 0.09
CA LYS A 55 16.49 -12.89 0.31
C LYS A 55 15.93 -13.86 -0.75
N HIS A 56 16.63 -14.98 -0.95
CA HIS A 56 16.16 -16.01 -1.88
C HIS A 56 14.77 -16.52 -1.46
N SER A 57 14.63 -16.92 -0.20
CA SER A 57 13.36 -17.28 0.43
C SER A 57 12.98 -16.29 1.54
N THR A 58 11.70 -16.27 1.90
CA THR A 58 11.19 -15.51 3.04
C THR A 58 10.19 -16.32 3.85
N THR A 59 9.84 -15.84 5.05
CA THR A 59 8.83 -16.45 5.91
C THR A 59 7.71 -15.47 6.25
N SER A 60 6.59 -15.98 6.74
CA SER A 60 5.46 -15.16 7.21
C SER A 60 5.86 -14.19 8.33
N GLU A 61 6.79 -14.58 9.19
CA GLU A 61 7.33 -13.75 10.27
C GLU A 61 8.15 -12.57 9.72
N GLU A 62 8.99 -12.82 8.72
CA GLU A 62 9.77 -11.76 8.06
C GLU A 62 8.88 -10.77 7.29
N ILE A 63 7.84 -11.29 6.63
CA ILE A 63 6.82 -10.45 5.98
C ILE A 63 6.16 -9.55 7.02
N THR A 64 5.74 -10.12 8.16
CA THR A 64 5.06 -9.36 9.23
C THR A 64 5.98 -8.30 9.84
N ALA A 65 7.23 -8.67 10.14
CA ALA A 65 8.22 -7.74 10.70
C ALA A 65 8.47 -6.55 9.76
N THR A 66 8.64 -6.82 8.45
CA THR A 66 8.90 -5.76 7.46
C THR A 66 7.74 -4.75 7.36
N LEU A 67 6.49 -5.20 7.52
CA LEU A 67 5.32 -4.32 7.51
C LEU A 67 5.26 -3.43 8.76
N GLN A 68 5.75 -3.92 9.90
CA GLN A 68 5.84 -3.12 11.14
C GLN A 68 6.90 -2.03 11.02
N ASP A 69 8.01 -2.31 10.32
CA ASP A 69 9.08 -1.35 10.09
C ASP A 69 8.67 -0.20 9.12
N ALA A 70 7.56 -0.35 8.39
CA ALA A 70 6.97 0.67 7.51
C ALA A 70 5.68 1.28 8.07
N ALA A 71 5.63 1.49 9.39
CA ALA A 71 4.48 2.05 10.08
C ALA A 71 4.14 3.51 9.66
N ASP A 72 5.12 4.27 9.17
CA ASP A 72 4.93 5.67 8.76
C ASP A 72 4.37 5.83 7.34
N ILE A 73 3.87 7.04 7.03
CA ILE A 73 3.37 7.40 5.69
C ILE A 73 4.49 7.31 4.66
N VAL A 74 5.71 7.67 5.06
CA VAL A 74 6.92 7.61 4.22
C VAL A 74 7.89 6.58 4.80
N THR A 75 8.51 5.80 3.92
CA THR A 75 9.63 4.92 4.28
C THR A 75 10.90 5.48 3.65
N PRO A 76 11.73 6.25 4.39
CA PRO A 76 12.91 6.90 3.84
C PRO A 76 13.87 5.90 3.19
N GLY A 77 14.26 6.16 1.94
CA GLY A 77 15.16 5.27 1.18
C GLY A 77 14.55 3.93 0.77
N GLY A 78 13.26 3.71 1.03
CA GLY A 78 12.54 2.47 0.80
C GLY A 78 11.27 2.67 -0.02
N THR A 79 10.40 1.67 0.03
CA THR A 79 9.06 1.70 -0.56
C THR A 79 8.07 1.07 0.42
N ASN A 80 6.85 1.55 0.40
CA ASN A 80 5.74 0.91 1.08
C ASN A 80 4.53 0.83 0.15
N GLY A 81 3.65 -0.11 0.45
CA GLY A 81 2.37 -0.28 -0.22
C GLY A 81 1.28 -0.37 0.83
N ARG A 82 0.16 0.32 0.60
CA ARG A 82 -0.96 0.40 1.53
C ARG A 82 -2.27 0.28 0.79
N VAL A 83 -3.24 -0.39 1.39
CA VAL A 83 -4.64 -0.29 0.98
C VAL A 83 -5.33 0.76 1.84
N VAL A 84 -6.06 1.66 1.18
CA VAL A 84 -6.78 2.75 1.84
C VAL A 84 -8.24 2.72 1.41
N VAL A 85 -9.14 2.85 2.37
CA VAL A 85 -10.58 2.92 2.15
C VAL A 85 -11.10 4.27 2.64
N LEU A 86 -11.68 5.03 1.71
CA LEU A 86 -12.40 6.25 2.02
C LEU A 86 -13.91 5.96 1.98
N PRO A 87 -14.67 6.25 3.05
CA PRO A 87 -16.12 6.22 2.98
C PRO A 87 -16.63 7.35 2.07
N PRO A 88 -17.92 7.37 1.69
CA PRO A 88 -18.51 8.51 1.01
C PRO A 88 -18.25 9.82 1.78
N ASN A 89 -17.78 10.85 1.08
CA ASN A 89 -17.32 12.13 1.63
C ASN A 89 -16.09 12.07 2.56
N GLY A 90 -15.44 10.90 2.65
CA GLY A 90 -14.17 10.74 3.35
C GLY A 90 -13.04 11.51 2.66
N SER A 91 -12.13 12.04 3.45
CA SER A 91 -10.96 12.79 2.97
C SER A 91 -9.75 12.58 3.88
N PHE A 92 -8.58 12.96 3.36
CA PHE A 92 -7.38 13.13 4.15
C PHE A 92 -7.00 14.60 4.20
N ALA A 93 -6.30 15.00 5.27
CA ALA A 93 -5.74 16.34 5.36
C ALA A 93 -4.74 16.56 4.23
N MET A 94 -4.73 17.77 3.66
CA MET A 94 -3.71 18.20 2.71
C MET A 94 -2.33 18.11 3.36
N HIS A 95 -1.41 17.41 2.72
CA HIS A 95 -0.04 17.25 3.19
C HIS A 95 0.92 17.06 2.01
N ARG A 96 2.22 17.09 2.31
CA ARG A 96 3.30 16.81 1.38
C ARG A 96 4.26 15.83 2.04
N THR A 97 4.73 14.87 1.26
CA THR A 97 5.74 13.89 1.63
C THR A 97 6.96 14.05 0.72
N ASP A 98 8.14 13.64 1.22
CA ASP A 98 9.33 13.45 0.39
C ASP A 98 9.30 12.03 -0.22
N SER A 99 8.31 11.80 -1.09
CA SER A 99 8.10 10.53 -1.79
C SER A 99 7.52 10.76 -3.19
N VAL A 100 7.51 9.68 -3.99
CA VAL A 100 6.72 9.60 -5.23
C VAL A 100 5.71 8.48 -5.06
N ASP A 101 4.43 8.84 -5.01
CA ASP A 101 3.36 7.90 -4.70
C ASP A 101 2.52 7.56 -5.94
N TYR A 102 2.40 6.27 -6.22
CA TYR A 102 1.53 5.76 -7.28
C TYR A 102 0.20 5.31 -6.67
N ASN A 103 -0.79 6.20 -6.68
CA ASN A 103 -2.12 5.91 -6.15
C ASN A 103 -3.02 5.32 -7.25
N ILE A 104 -3.56 4.13 -6.99
CA ILE A 104 -4.44 3.43 -7.91
C ILE A 104 -5.82 3.28 -7.26
N ILE A 105 -6.85 3.83 -7.91
CA ILE A 105 -8.23 3.61 -7.47
C ILE A 105 -8.66 2.21 -7.93
N ILE A 106 -8.89 1.31 -6.98
CA ILE A 106 -9.29 -0.09 -7.26
C ILE A 106 -10.82 -0.20 -7.41
N SER A 107 -11.58 0.58 -6.65
CA SER A 107 -13.03 0.63 -6.70
C SER A 107 -13.53 2.05 -6.37
N GLY A 108 -14.66 2.42 -6.97
CA GLY A 108 -15.26 3.74 -6.80
C GLY A 108 -14.52 4.87 -7.53
N SER A 109 -14.61 6.07 -6.97
CA SER A 109 -14.04 7.30 -7.51
C SER A 109 -13.85 8.35 -6.42
N GLY A 110 -13.01 9.33 -6.68
CA GLY A 110 -12.80 10.47 -5.79
C GLY A 110 -12.20 11.65 -6.54
N PHE A 111 -11.71 12.62 -5.77
CA PHE A 111 -11.00 13.78 -6.29
C PHE A 111 -9.57 13.80 -5.74
N HIS A 112 -8.59 13.92 -6.62
CA HIS A 112 -7.25 14.33 -6.23
C HIS A 112 -7.26 15.86 -6.12
N VAL A 113 -7.00 16.37 -4.92
CA VAL A 113 -6.96 17.81 -4.66
C VAL A 113 -5.51 18.29 -4.58
N THR A 114 -5.14 19.27 -5.40
CA THR A 114 -3.79 19.86 -5.43
C THR A 114 -3.86 21.38 -5.28
N PRO A 115 -2.92 22.02 -4.57
CA PRO A 115 -2.91 23.47 -4.44
C PRO A 115 -2.53 24.14 -5.77
N SER A 116 -3.14 25.29 -6.07
CA SER A 116 -2.79 26.19 -7.18
C SER A 116 -2.79 27.65 -6.70
N PRO A 117 -2.09 28.58 -7.37
CA PRO A 117 -2.13 30.01 -7.02
C PRO A 117 -3.55 30.62 -6.94
N SER A 118 -4.52 30.03 -7.64
CA SER A 118 -5.92 30.47 -7.65
C SER A 118 -6.83 29.70 -6.68
N GLY A 119 -6.27 28.83 -5.82
CA GLY A 119 -7.01 27.95 -4.92
C GLY A 119 -6.81 26.47 -5.25
N ASP A 120 -7.50 25.59 -4.52
CA ASP A 120 -7.36 24.15 -4.71
C ASP A 120 -8.00 23.67 -6.02
N VAL A 121 -7.28 22.84 -6.75
CA VAL A 121 -7.73 22.19 -7.98
C VAL A 121 -8.16 20.77 -7.66
N GLN A 122 -9.40 20.42 -8.03
CA GLN A 122 -9.93 19.07 -7.87
C GLN A 122 -9.91 18.35 -9.22
N THR A 123 -9.19 17.24 -9.28
CA THR A 123 -9.13 16.38 -10.47
C THR A 123 -9.88 15.08 -10.17
N PRO A 124 -10.97 14.75 -10.90
CA PRO A 124 -11.68 13.50 -10.69
C PRO A 124 -10.80 12.31 -11.11
N VAL A 125 -10.77 11.28 -10.26
CA VAL A 125 -10.09 10.01 -10.49
C VAL A 125 -11.06 8.86 -10.22
N LYS A 126 -11.06 7.84 -11.08
CA LYS A 126 -11.96 6.68 -10.94
C LYS A 126 -11.23 5.38 -11.23
N ALA A 127 -11.79 4.29 -10.74
CA ALA A 127 -11.25 2.97 -10.98
C ALA A 127 -11.09 2.69 -12.49
N GLY A 128 -9.93 2.13 -12.87
CA GLY A 128 -9.61 1.77 -14.25
C GLY A 128 -9.14 2.90 -15.15
N GLU A 129 -9.08 4.16 -14.68
CA GLU A 129 -8.42 5.23 -15.44
C GLU A 129 -6.89 5.11 -15.34
N ARG A 130 -6.22 5.17 -16.50
CA ARG A 130 -4.78 5.42 -16.59
C ARG A 130 -4.62 6.92 -16.84
N ARG A 131 -4.11 7.66 -15.87
CA ARG A 131 -3.71 9.06 -16.02
C ARG A 131 -2.24 9.21 -15.70
#